data_AF-A0A961MHD9-F1
#
_entry.id   AF-A0A961MHD9-F1
#
_cell.length_a   1.000
_cell.length_b   1.000
_cell.length_c   1.000
_cell.angle_alpha   90.00
_cell.angle_beta   90.00
_cell.angle_gamma   90.00
#
_symmetry.space_group_name_H-M   'P 1'
#
loop_
_entity.id
_entity.type
_entity.pdbx_description
1 polymer ?
#
loop_
_entity_poly.entity_id
_entity_poly.type
_entity_poly.pdbx_seq_one_letter_code
_entity_poly.pdbx_strand_id
1 'polypeptide(L)'
;MDPDPKPRRRRGAHTPPARVVNYRQLRHPFAPQAVFSEDEVAAIHHTALRVLQELGIKVLLPEARQILARAGARLDGEMVFLGSDLVAEALTTAPRSIRLRAANPLREQVYEDGALLFTPGSGCPNVTDMDRGRRPGSLDSYVETLKLHQSFDVIHALGPSAEPQDIPPHLRHYAMMQAQMQVSDKPMFVYARGRAQIEQSLEMIRIGLALSEDDFATGVWAITVINSNSPRVLDTPMAQGVIDFARAGQMSIITPFCLAGAMAPVTVAGALALQHAEALACITLAQMTRAGAPVSYGGFSSNVDMKSGAPAFGTPEHIKMQIGSGQLARLIGLPWRSAAGSASNLADVQGATESLMGLWGNLMANATMVVHAAGWLEGGLSFGYEKFITDVEALQTLAELCTRPSGTAEDIGFDAIAEVAPGGHFFAAQHTMARYSTAFYPPLIADLSNFGTWQAGGAKTATERARAVWRQTLDTFTPPAGGDAAADRLRAYIDRASAAGGAPPLE
;
A
#
# COMPACT_ATOMS: atom_id res chain seq x y z
N MET A 1 -15.47 57.99 48.46
CA MET A 1 -14.54 57.93 47.31
C MET A 1 -13.92 56.56 47.35
N ASP A 2 -14.47 55.62 46.59
CA ASP A 2 -13.92 54.27 46.41
C ASP A 2 -12.95 54.33 45.22
N PRO A 3 -11.73 53.76 45.29
CA PRO A 3 -10.80 53.81 44.18
C PRO A 3 -11.15 52.76 43.12
N ASP A 4 -11.24 53.22 41.87
CA ASP A 4 -11.49 52.43 40.66
C ASP A 4 -10.56 51.21 40.52
N PRO A 5 -11.05 50.03 40.10
CA PRO A 5 -10.22 48.86 39.89
C PRO A 5 -9.43 49.01 38.57
N LYS A 6 -8.09 48.92 38.67
CA LYS A 6 -7.18 48.92 37.51
C LYS A 6 -7.53 47.80 36.51
N PRO A 7 -7.47 48.06 35.19
CA PRO A 7 -7.80 47.07 34.18
C PRO A 7 -6.75 45.94 34.16
N ARG A 8 -7.22 44.71 34.38
CA ARG A 8 -6.44 43.47 34.17
C ARG A 8 -5.97 43.42 32.71
N ARG A 9 -4.66 43.52 32.52
CA ARG A 9 -3.97 43.28 31.25
C ARG A 9 -4.35 41.86 30.76
N ARG A 10 -5.18 41.76 29.72
CA ARG A 10 -5.45 40.49 29.03
C ARG A 10 -4.10 39.95 28.56
N ARG A 11 -3.61 38.89 29.18
CA ARG A 11 -2.55 38.04 28.61
C ARG A 11 -3.06 37.63 27.23
N GLY A 12 -2.29 37.93 26.19
CA GLY A 12 -2.59 37.49 24.84
C GLY A 12 -2.86 35.98 24.85
N ALA A 13 -3.87 35.55 24.11
CA ALA A 13 -4.16 34.14 23.90
C ALA A 13 -2.89 33.51 23.31
N HIS A 14 -2.12 32.82 24.16
CA HIS A 14 -1.02 31.99 23.70
C HIS A 14 -1.71 30.78 23.08
N THR A 15 -1.82 30.75 21.75
CA THR A 15 -2.26 29.55 21.04
C THR A 15 -1.30 28.45 21.46
N PRO A 16 -1.78 27.38 22.13
CA PRO A 16 -0.89 26.31 22.56
C PRO A 16 -0.20 25.72 21.33
N PRO A 17 1.07 25.31 21.44
CA PRO A 17 1.76 24.65 20.34
C PRO A 17 0.89 23.50 19.84
N ALA A 18 0.60 23.51 18.54
CA ALA A 18 -0.13 22.43 17.89
C ALA A 18 0.85 21.32 17.55
N ARG A 19 0.43 20.08 17.79
CA ARG A 19 1.22 18.92 17.41
C ARG A 19 1.34 18.87 15.88
N VAL A 20 2.56 18.84 15.36
CA VAL A 20 2.83 18.69 13.92
C VAL A 20 3.45 17.32 13.71
N VAL A 21 2.67 16.36 13.20
CA VAL A 21 3.17 15.03 12.81
C VAL A 21 3.08 14.90 11.30
N ASN A 22 4.19 14.53 10.67
CA ASN A 22 4.25 14.33 9.23
C ASN A 22 4.29 12.83 8.92
N TYR A 23 3.13 12.26 8.57
CA TYR A 23 3.03 10.84 8.21
C TYR A 23 3.34 10.55 6.74
N ARG A 24 3.95 11.49 6.00
CA ARG A 24 4.18 11.34 4.55
C ARG A 24 5.45 10.59 4.20
N GLN A 25 6.40 10.49 5.14
CA GLN A 25 7.72 9.87 4.94
C GLN A 25 8.07 9.05 6.18
N LEU A 26 7.55 7.83 6.24
CA LEU A 26 7.82 6.94 7.38
C LEU A 26 9.04 6.07 7.11
N ARG A 27 9.81 5.82 8.17
CA ARG A 27 10.84 4.79 8.21
C ARG A 27 10.53 3.83 9.33
N HIS A 28 10.84 2.56 9.12
CA HIS A 28 10.59 1.52 10.10
C HIS A 28 11.24 1.85 11.45
N PRO A 29 10.51 1.77 12.57
CA PRO A 29 11.03 2.08 13.89
C PRO A 29 11.87 0.96 14.51
N PHE A 30 11.68 -0.27 14.03
CA PHE A 30 12.27 -1.48 14.60
C PHE A 30 13.17 -2.20 13.60
N ALA A 31 14.12 -2.97 14.12
CA ALA A 31 14.90 -3.89 13.31
C ALA A 31 14.01 -5.03 12.77
N PRO A 32 14.28 -5.53 11.54
CA PRO A 32 13.55 -6.67 11.00
C PRO A 32 13.71 -7.90 11.89
N GLN A 33 12.61 -8.61 12.12
CA GLN A 33 12.61 -9.91 12.79
C GLN A 33 12.95 -11.03 11.82
N ALA A 34 13.34 -12.18 12.38
CA ALA A 34 13.64 -13.40 11.65
C ALA A 34 12.74 -14.54 12.13
N VAL A 35 12.26 -15.35 11.18
CA VAL A 35 11.53 -16.60 11.46
C VAL A 35 12.32 -17.83 11.03
N PHE A 36 13.23 -17.67 10.07
CA PHE A 36 14.21 -18.66 9.63
C PHE A 36 15.63 -18.18 9.96
N SER A 37 16.57 -19.10 10.17
CA SER A 37 17.99 -18.77 10.23
C SER A 37 18.53 -18.36 8.85
N GLU A 38 19.75 -17.80 8.80
CA GLU A 38 20.35 -17.35 7.54
C GLU A 38 20.58 -18.51 6.56
N ASP A 39 21.00 -19.68 7.05
CA ASP A 39 21.20 -20.88 6.24
C ASP A 39 19.87 -21.48 5.73
N GLU A 40 18.79 -21.40 6.53
CA GLU A 40 17.44 -21.78 6.09
C GLU A 40 16.92 -20.84 5.00
N VAL A 41 17.12 -19.52 5.14
CA VAL A 41 16.75 -18.54 4.10
C VAL A 41 17.54 -18.79 2.81
N ALA A 42 18.84 -19.08 2.92
CA ALA A 42 19.66 -19.47 1.77
C ALA A 42 19.16 -20.77 1.13
N ALA A 43 18.78 -21.77 1.91
CA ALA A 43 18.22 -23.03 1.41
C ALA A 43 16.89 -22.82 0.65
N ILE A 44 16.01 -21.94 1.16
CA ILE A 44 14.77 -21.55 0.46
C ILE A 44 15.10 -20.85 -0.87
N HIS A 45 16.07 -19.94 -0.87
CA HIS A 45 16.53 -19.25 -2.08
C HIS A 45 17.09 -20.23 -3.13
N HIS A 46 17.98 -21.13 -2.72
CA HIS A 46 18.54 -22.16 -3.61
C HIS A 46 17.45 -23.11 -4.14
N THR A 47 16.46 -23.45 -3.31
CA THR A 47 15.31 -24.24 -3.75
C THR A 47 14.51 -23.51 -4.82
N ALA A 48 14.26 -22.20 -4.67
CA ALA A 48 13.58 -21.40 -5.69
C ALA A 48 14.36 -21.36 -7.01
N LEU A 49 15.69 -21.21 -6.96
CA LEU A 49 16.54 -21.28 -8.15
C LEU A 49 16.46 -22.65 -8.83
N ARG A 50 16.50 -23.75 -8.05
CA ARG A 50 16.32 -25.10 -8.58
C ARG A 50 14.94 -25.31 -9.21
N VAL A 51 13.89 -24.75 -8.64
CA VAL A 51 12.54 -24.75 -9.26
C VAL A 51 12.59 -24.10 -10.65
N LEU A 52 13.25 -22.94 -10.78
CA LEU A 52 13.38 -22.26 -12.07
C LEU A 52 14.23 -23.02 -13.09
N GLN A 53 15.29 -23.69 -12.65
CA GLN A 53 16.22 -24.42 -13.51
C GLN A 53 15.70 -25.79 -13.95
N GLU A 54 15.19 -26.57 -13.00
CA GLU A 54 14.82 -27.98 -13.19
C GLU A 54 13.37 -28.11 -13.65
N LEU A 55 12.48 -27.25 -13.17
CA LEU A 55 11.03 -27.38 -13.41
C LEU A 55 10.44 -26.25 -14.28
N GLY A 56 11.03 -25.06 -14.25
CA GLY A 56 10.65 -23.91 -15.06
C GLY A 56 9.35 -23.23 -14.63
N ILE A 57 9.02 -22.15 -15.35
CA ILE A 57 7.77 -21.38 -15.25
C ILE A 57 7.08 -21.41 -16.61
N LYS A 58 5.76 -21.62 -16.62
CA LYS A 58 4.95 -21.52 -17.83
C LYS A 58 4.71 -20.05 -18.16
N VAL A 59 5.23 -19.57 -19.28
CA VAL A 59 5.06 -18.16 -19.72
C VAL A 59 4.19 -18.14 -20.97
N LEU A 60 2.97 -17.61 -20.88
CA LEU A 60 1.99 -17.71 -21.97
C LEU A 60 2.29 -16.74 -23.12
N LEU A 61 2.84 -15.56 -22.83
CA LEU A 61 3.14 -14.55 -23.84
C LEU A 61 4.38 -14.93 -24.68
N PRO A 62 4.25 -15.10 -26.02
CA PRO A 62 5.39 -15.43 -26.87
C PRO A 62 6.52 -14.39 -26.83
N GLU A 63 6.19 -13.10 -26.75
CA GLU A 63 7.17 -12.01 -26.66
C GLU A 63 8.06 -12.16 -25.41
N ALA A 64 7.48 -12.48 -24.25
CA ALA A 64 8.23 -12.71 -23.02
C ALA A 64 9.17 -13.92 -23.14
N ARG A 65 8.70 -15.01 -23.74
CA ARG A 65 9.54 -16.19 -24.02
C ARG A 65 10.72 -15.83 -24.92
N GLN A 66 10.51 -15.02 -25.95
CA GLN A 66 11.58 -14.57 -26.85
C GLN A 66 12.60 -13.66 -26.15
N ILE A 67 12.16 -12.76 -25.26
CA ILE A 67 13.06 -11.92 -24.47
C ILE A 67 13.95 -12.79 -23.59
N LEU A 68 13.36 -13.73 -22.85
CA LEU A 68 14.11 -14.62 -21.95
C LEU A 68 15.04 -15.57 -22.72
N ALA A 69 14.60 -16.10 -23.87
CA ALA A 69 15.45 -16.96 -24.70
C ALA A 69 16.66 -16.22 -25.28
N ARG A 70 16.50 -14.96 -25.70
CA ARG A 70 17.64 -14.13 -26.14
C ARG A 70 18.64 -13.86 -25.00
N ALA A 71 18.16 -13.85 -23.77
CA ALA A 71 19.00 -13.74 -22.57
C ALA A 71 19.60 -15.09 -22.12
N GLY A 72 19.37 -16.18 -22.85
CA GLY A 72 19.96 -17.50 -22.57
C GLY A 72 19.06 -18.45 -21.78
N ALA A 73 17.78 -18.12 -21.56
CA ALA A 73 16.83 -19.07 -20.98
C ALA A 73 16.55 -20.24 -21.93
N ARG A 74 16.42 -21.45 -21.40
CA ARG A 74 16.02 -22.62 -22.18
C ARG A 74 14.49 -22.64 -22.31
N LEU A 75 13.99 -22.93 -23.52
CA LEU A 75 12.57 -23.09 -23.78
C LEU A 75 12.20 -24.55 -24.06
N ASP A 76 11.04 -24.98 -23.57
CA ASP A 76 10.35 -26.20 -23.99
C ASP A 76 8.85 -25.90 -24.16
N GLY A 77 8.44 -25.60 -25.39
CA GLY A 77 7.11 -25.06 -25.68
C GLY A 77 6.85 -23.75 -24.92
N GLU A 78 5.88 -23.78 -24.00
CA GLU A 78 5.55 -22.62 -23.15
C GLU A 78 6.33 -22.57 -21.84
N MET A 79 7.11 -23.61 -21.53
CA MET A 79 7.94 -23.67 -20.35
C MET A 79 9.25 -22.93 -20.57
N VAL A 80 9.59 -22.06 -19.62
CA VAL A 80 10.84 -21.30 -19.57
C VAL A 80 11.65 -21.76 -18.37
N PHE A 81 12.90 -22.15 -18.60
CA PHE A 81 13.83 -22.56 -17.56
C PHE A 81 14.94 -21.50 -17.45
N LEU A 82 15.10 -20.94 -16.24
CA LEU A 82 16.05 -19.85 -15.99
C LEU A 82 17.24 -20.39 -15.21
N GLY A 83 18.45 -20.18 -15.75
CA GLY A 83 19.71 -20.44 -15.05
C GLY A 83 19.88 -19.51 -13.84
N SER A 84 20.61 -19.95 -12.82
CA SER A 84 20.90 -19.12 -11.63
C SER A 84 21.68 -17.87 -12.01
N ASP A 85 22.56 -17.99 -13.00
CA ASP A 85 23.44 -16.92 -13.44
C ASP A 85 22.64 -15.79 -14.12
N LEU A 86 21.63 -16.16 -14.91
CA LEU A 86 20.70 -15.20 -15.53
C LEU A 86 19.86 -14.47 -14.47
N VAL A 87 19.39 -15.19 -13.45
CA VAL A 87 18.68 -14.58 -12.32
C VAL A 87 19.60 -13.64 -11.54
N ALA A 88 20.85 -14.06 -11.29
CA ALA A 88 21.84 -13.24 -10.61
C ALA A 88 22.15 -11.95 -11.40
N GLU A 89 22.33 -12.05 -12.73
CA GLU A 89 22.53 -10.91 -13.62
C GLU A 89 21.36 -9.92 -13.54
N ALA A 90 20.11 -10.41 -13.61
CA ALA A 90 18.93 -9.56 -13.44
C ALA A 90 18.95 -8.82 -12.09
N LEU A 91 19.28 -9.52 -11.01
CA LEU A 91 19.36 -8.91 -9.68
C LEU A 91 20.46 -7.85 -9.55
N THR A 92 21.51 -7.87 -10.39
CA THR A 92 22.54 -6.81 -10.38
C THR A 92 22.03 -5.47 -10.91
N THR A 93 21.10 -5.50 -11.87
CA THR A 93 20.60 -4.29 -12.53
C THR A 93 19.31 -3.76 -11.90
N ALA A 94 18.58 -4.59 -11.16
CA ALA A 94 17.37 -4.18 -10.46
C ALA A 94 17.66 -3.10 -9.39
N PRO A 95 16.94 -1.96 -9.40
CA PRO A 95 17.24 -0.84 -8.52
C PRO A 95 16.88 -1.14 -7.06
N ARG A 96 17.76 -0.71 -6.15
CA ARG A 96 17.62 -0.86 -4.68
C ARG A 96 16.79 0.24 -4.03
N SER A 97 16.68 1.38 -4.71
CA SER A 97 15.92 2.55 -4.28
C SER A 97 15.26 3.17 -5.50
N ILE A 98 13.97 3.49 -5.38
CA ILE A 98 13.15 4.03 -6.47
C ILE A 98 12.45 5.28 -5.96
N ARG A 99 12.63 6.41 -6.65
CA ARG A 99 11.88 7.64 -6.36
C ARG A 99 10.54 7.60 -7.07
N LEU A 100 9.47 7.33 -6.32
CA LEU A 100 8.10 7.40 -6.82
C LEU A 100 7.66 8.86 -6.92
N ARG A 101 7.47 9.33 -8.14
CA ARG A 101 6.97 10.67 -8.46
C ARG A 101 5.48 10.76 -8.17
N ALA A 102 5.01 11.98 -7.96
CA ALA A 102 3.62 12.31 -7.69
C ALA A 102 3.29 13.66 -8.34
N ALA A 103 2.01 13.94 -8.58
CA ALA A 103 1.59 15.23 -9.14
C ALA A 103 2.04 16.41 -8.26
N ASN A 104 2.05 16.21 -6.93
CA ASN A 104 2.65 17.12 -5.97
C ASN A 104 4.02 16.59 -5.52
N PRO A 105 5.13 17.32 -5.76
CA PRO A 105 6.46 16.92 -5.32
C PRO A 105 6.58 16.64 -3.80
N LEU A 106 5.72 17.24 -2.97
CA LEU A 106 5.69 16.99 -1.52
C LEU A 106 5.06 15.64 -1.13
N ARG A 107 4.45 14.94 -2.10
CA ARG A 107 3.84 13.61 -1.95
C ARG A 107 4.69 12.49 -2.55
N GLU A 108 5.81 12.82 -3.20
CA GLU A 108 6.74 11.83 -3.72
C GLU A 108 7.25 10.91 -2.62
N GLN A 109 7.58 9.67 -2.97
CA GLN A 109 8.03 8.67 -2.00
C GLN A 109 9.40 8.12 -2.40
N VAL A 110 10.22 7.79 -1.39
CA VAL A 110 11.44 7.00 -1.60
C VAL A 110 11.12 5.55 -1.26
N TYR A 111 11.12 4.70 -2.29
CA TYR A 111 10.81 3.29 -2.18
C TYR A 111 12.11 2.48 -2.10
N GLU A 112 12.54 2.18 -0.87
CA GLU A 112 13.78 1.47 -0.58
C GLU A 112 13.66 0.65 0.72
N ASP A 113 14.67 -0.15 1.04
CA ASP A 113 14.73 -0.86 2.32
C ASP A 113 14.69 0.13 3.51
N GLY A 114 13.92 -0.22 4.55
CA GLY A 114 13.70 0.63 5.72
C GLY A 114 12.65 1.76 5.55
N ALA A 115 12.17 2.06 4.34
CA ALA A 115 10.99 2.92 4.16
C ALA A 115 9.71 2.17 4.56
N LEU A 116 8.66 2.89 4.95
CA LEU A 116 7.36 2.31 5.30
C LEU A 116 6.22 3.07 4.61
N LEU A 117 5.60 2.45 3.62
CA LEU A 117 4.50 3.02 2.87
C LEU A 117 3.21 2.21 3.10
N PHE A 118 2.09 2.90 3.27
CA PHE A 118 0.77 2.29 3.35
C PHE A 118 -0.07 2.69 2.14
N THR A 119 -0.70 1.71 1.51
CA THR A 119 -1.67 1.92 0.43
C THR A 119 -2.98 1.21 0.76
N PRO A 120 -4.12 1.72 0.27
CA PRO A 120 -5.44 1.24 0.66
C PRO A 120 -5.78 -0.08 -0.02
N GLY A 121 -7.00 -0.57 0.21
CA GLY A 121 -7.60 -1.68 -0.55
C GLY A 121 -7.52 -1.43 -2.05
N SER A 122 -7.29 -2.49 -2.83
CA SER A 122 -7.03 -2.39 -4.27
C SER A 122 -7.67 -3.57 -5.00
N GLY A 123 -8.43 -3.35 -6.06
CA GLY A 123 -9.10 -4.41 -6.82
C GLY A 123 -10.42 -4.88 -6.23
N CYS A 124 -11.00 -4.15 -5.28
CA CYS A 124 -12.29 -4.51 -4.69
C CYS A 124 -13.42 -4.28 -5.70
N PRO A 125 -14.17 -5.33 -6.12
CA PRO A 125 -15.30 -5.16 -7.04
C PRO A 125 -16.50 -4.50 -6.36
N ASN A 126 -16.64 -4.63 -5.04
CA ASN A 126 -17.75 -4.06 -4.29
C ASN A 126 -17.26 -2.99 -3.30
N VAL A 127 -18.21 -2.18 -2.84
CA VAL A 127 -18.07 -1.36 -1.65
C VAL A 127 -19.14 -1.69 -0.63
N THR A 128 -18.89 -1.39 0.64
CA THR A 128 -19.88 -1.54 1.71
C THR A 128 -19.75 -0.42 2.73
N ASP A 129 -20.88 0.08 3.21
CA ASP A 129 -20.97 1.05 4.30
C ASP A 129 -22.30 0.88 5.06
N MET A 130 -22.40 1.47 6.25
CA MET A 130 -23.60 1.34 7.10
C MET A 130 -24.85 2.04 6.53
N ASP A 131 -24.69 2.97 5.58
CA ASP A 131 -25.79 3.79 5.04
C ASP A 131 -26.46 3.14 3.84
N ARG A 132 -25.62 2.62 2.94
CA ARG A 132 -25.98 2.16 1.60
C ARG A 132 -25.83 0.65 1.45
N GLY A 133 -25.25 -0.03 2.43
CA GLY A 133 -24.97 -1.45 2.40
C GLY A 133 -23.94 -1.85 1.34
N ARG A 134 -23.79 -3.16 1.15
CA ARG A 134 -22.89 -3.74 0.14
C ARG A 134 -23.48 -3.58 -1.25
N ARG A 135 -22.69 -3.07 -2.19
CA ARG A 135 -23.09 -2.82 -3.58
C ARG A 135 -21.90 -2.96 -4.54
N PRO A 136 -22.16 -3.25 -5.83
CA PRO A 136 -21.12 -3.18 -6.86
C PRO A 136 -20.46 -1.79 -6.88
N GLY A 137 -19.16 -1.76 -7.16
CA GLY A 137 -18.42 -0.53 -7.38
C GLY A 137 -18.93 0.22 -8.62
N SER A 138 -18.86 1.54 -8.53
CA SER A 138 -19.22 2.50 -9.58
C SER A 138 -18.12 3.55 -9.71
N LEU A 139 -18.16 4.37 -10.77
CA LEU A 139 -17.25 5.53 -10.88
C LEU A 139 -17.39 6.46 -9.67
N ASP A 140 -18.62 6.69 -9.18
CA ASP A 140 -18.86 7.47 -7.97
C ASP A 140 -18.18 6.85 -6.76
N SER A 141 -18.30 5.53 -6.58
CA SER A 141 -17.64 4.83 -5.47
C SER A 141 -16.11 4.90 -5.59
N TYR A 142 -15.57 4.82 -6.81
CA TYR A 142 -14.14 4.99 -7.07
C TYR A 142 -13.65 6.42 -6.74
N VAL A 143 -14.46 7.44 -7.06
CA VAL A 143 -14.15 8.83 -6.71
C VAL A 143 -14.22 9.03 -5.19
N GLU A 144 -15.23 8.48 -4.51
CA GLU A 144 -15.35 8.56 -3.05
C GLU A 144 -14.14 7.95 -2.33
N THR A 145 -13.69 6.76 -2.74
CA THR A 145 -12.49 6.13 -2.15
C THR A 145 -11.22 6.94 -2.43
N LEU A 146 -11.04 7.49 -3.63
CA LEU A 146 -9.89 8.35 -3.93
C LEU A 146 -9.87 9.61 -3.05
N LYS A 147 -11.04 10.22 -2.77
CA LYS A 147 -11.16 11.34 -1.82
C LYS A 147 -10.73 10.93 -0.41
N LEU A 148 -11.13 9.75 0.04
CA LEU A 148 -10.66 9.20 1.32
C LEU A 148 -9.14 8.98 1.30
N HIS A 149 -8.61 8.32 0.27
CA HIS A 149 -7.17 8.08 0.13
C HIS A 149 -6.39 9.39 0.19
N GLN A 150 -6.84 10.44 -0.51
CA GLN A 150 -6.22 11.76 -0.53
C GLN A 150 -6.21 12.42 0.86
N SER A 151 -7.29 12.28 1.61
CA SER A 151 -7.54 13.04 2.85
C SER A 151 -6.66 12.65 4.03
N PHE A 152 -6.06 11.45 4.03
CA PHE A 152 -5.23 10.98 5.14
C PHE A 152 -3.75 10.88 4.73
N ASP A 153 -2.87 11.60 5.43
CA ASP A 153 -1.44 11.66 5.12
C ASP A 153 -0.73 10.32 5.28
N VAL A 154 -1.24 9.43 6.14
CA VAL A 154 -0.71 8.07 6.35
C VAL A 154 -0.98 7.14 5.17
N ILE A 155 -1.82 7.53 4.21
CA ILE A 155 -2.00 6.82 2.94
C ILE A 155 -1.05 7.44 1.90
N HIS A 156 -0.08 6.67 1.43
CA HIS A 156 1.08 7.19 0.71
C HIS A 156 0.95 7.12 -0.82
N ALA A 157 0.13 6.21 -1.34
CA ALA A 157 -0.17 6.08 -2.76
C ALA A 157 -1.61 5.60 -2.98
N LEU A 158 -2.13 5.82 -4.18
CA LEU A 158 -3.49 5.44 -4.56
C LEU A 158 -3.62 3.92 -4.77
N GLY A 159 -4.74 3.35 -4.32
CA GLY A 159 -5.15 1.99 -4.65
C GLY A 159 -6.36 1.99 -5.57
N PRO A 160 -6.44 1.09 -6.57
CA PRO A 160 -7.56 1.03 -7.49
C PRO A 160 -8.77 0.31 -6.86
N SER A 161 -9.45 0.96 -5.93
CA SER A 161 -10.71 0.46 -5.37
C SER A 161 -11.70 1.60 -5.23
N ALA A 162 -13.00 1.38 -5.41
CA ALA A 162 -13.59 0.15 -5.95
C ALA A 162 -13.59 0.13 -7.49
N GLU A 163 -13.71 -1.05 -8.09
CA GLU A 163 -13.81 -1.21 -9.54
C GLU A 163 -15.08 -0.51 -10.07
N PRO A 164 -14.97 0.44 -11.02
CA PRO A 164 -16.13 1.13 -11.58
C PRO A 164 -16.83 0.26 -12.64
N GLN A 165 -17.71 -0.63 -12.19
CA GLN A 165 -18.37 -1.64 -13.04
C GLN A 165 -19.43 -1.06 -13.98
N ASP A 166 -19.92 0.14 -13.68
CA ASP A 166 -20.82 0.96 -14.49
C ASP A 166 -20.15 1.53 -15.75
N ILE A 167 -18.82 1.53 -15.82
CA ILE A 167 -18.06 1.96 -17.00
C ILE A 167 -17.66 0.72 -17.84
N PRO A 168 -17.91 0.72 -19.17
CA PRO A 168 -17.47 -0.36 -20.05
C PRO A 168 -15.96 -0.63 -19.93
N PRO A 169 -15.50 -1.90 -19.89
CA PRO A 169 -14.10 -2.23 -19.66
C PRO A 169 -13.10 -1.55 -20.62
N HIS A 170 -13.52 -1.30 -21.87
CA HIS A 170 -12.67 -0.68 -22.89
C HIS A 170 -12.50 0.85 -22.75
N LEU A 171 -13.28 1.50 -21.87
CA LEU A 171 -13.21 2.93 -21.56
C LEU A 171 -12.79 3.19 -20.10
N ARG A 172 -12.70 2.13 -19.29
CA ARG A 172 -12.62 2.23 -17.84
C ARG A 172 -11.34 2.91 -17.35
N HIS A 173 -10.21 2.63 -17.99
CA HIS A 173 -8.92 3.25 -17.64
C HIS A 173 -8.95 4.76 -17.84
N TYR A 174 -9.67 5.30 -18.84
CA TYR A 174 -9.81 6.75 -19.01
C TYR A 174 -10.51 7.40 -17.81
N ALA A 175 -11.67 6.86 -17.43
CA ALA A 175 -12.44 7.38 -16.29
C ALA A 175 -11.62 7.29 -14.99
N MET A 176 -10.92 6.18 -14.78
CA MET A 176 -10.08 5.98 -13.60
C MET A 176 -8.89 6.94 -13.56
N MET A 177 -8.14 7.07 -14.66
CA MET A 177 -6.95 7.93 -14.70
C MET A 177 -7.30 9.41 -14.58
N GLN A 178 -8.40 9.84 -15.21
CA GLN A 178 -8.91 11.20 -15.04
C GLN A 178 -9.29 11.45 -13.58
N ALA A 179 -10.05 10.53 -12.95
CA ALA A 179 -10.45 10.67 -11.55
C ALA A 179 -9.24 10.75 -10.61
N GLN A 180 -8.23 9.89 -10.79
CA GLN A 180 -6.99 9.92 -9.99
C GLN A 180 -6.32 11.30 -10.02
N MET A 181 -6.11 11.86 -11.20
CA MET A 181 -5.44 13.17 -11.35
C MET A 181 -6.32 14.34 -10.91
N GLN A 182 -7.64 14.21 -11.01
CA GLN A 182 -8.55 15.28 -10.62
C GLN A 182 -8.70 15.39 -9.10
N VAL A 183 -8.74 14.27 -8.39
CA VAL A 183 -9.08 14.26 -6.95
C VAL A 183 -7.90 13.93 -6.04
N SER A 184 -6.72 13.61 -6.57
CA SER A 184 -5.54 13.33 -5.76
C SER A 184 -4.25 13.85 -6.40
N ASP A 185 -3.27 14.13 -5.54
CA ASP A 185 -1.92 14.54 -5.91
C ASP A 185 -0.83 13.54 -5.46
N LYS A 186 -1.23 12.32 -5.08
CA LYS A 186 -0.38 11.23 -4.60
C LYS A 186 0.12 10.34 -5.77
N PRO A 187 1.14 9.49 -5.57
CA PRO A 187 1.57 8.50 -6.56
C PRO A 187 0.39 7.64 -7.06
N MET A 188 0.32 7.48 -8.38
CA MET A 188 -0.82 6.89 -9.08
C MET A 188 -0.65 5.40 -9.36
N PHE A 189 -1.77 4.72 -9.53
CA PHE A 189 -1.83 3.32 -9.94
C PHE A 189 -2.34 3.17 -11.37
N VAL A 190 -1.71 2.29 -12.14
CA VAL A 190 -2.17 1.91 -13.49
C VAL A 190 -2.35 0.39 -13.55
N TYR A 191 -3.51 -0.07 -14.02
CA TYR A 191 -3.75 -1.49 -14.22
C TYR A 191 -2.96 -2.06 -15.41
N ALA A 192 -2.29 -3.19 -15.21
CA ALA A 192 -1.67 -3.96 -16.28
C ALA A 192 -2.68 -4.88 -16.99
N ARG A 193 -3.69 -4.29 -17.66
CA ARG A 193 -4.76 -5.01 -18.36
C ARG A 193 -4.57 -5.06 -19.88
N GLY A 194 -3.34 -4.97 -20.35
CA GLY A 194 -2.98 -5.01 -21.78
C GLY A 194 -2.33 -3.73 -22.27
N ARG A 195 -1.50 -3.88 -23.31
CA ARG A 195 -0.59 -2.85 -23.83
C ARG A 195 -1.28 -1.53 -24.13
N ALA A 196 -2.40 -1.58 -24.87
CA ALA A 196 -3.10 -0.37 -25.26
C ALA A 196 -3.60 0.44 -24.05
N GLN A 197 -4.15 -0.21 -23.02
CA GLN A 197 -4.58 0.50 -21.80
C GLN A 197 -3.40 1.05 -21.01
N ILE A 198 -2.28 0.33 -20.94
CA ILE A 198 -1.06 0.79 -20.29
C ILE A 198 -0.52 2.03 -21.02
N GLU A 199 -0.26 1.94 -22.32
CA GLU A 199 0.26 3.03 -23.15
C GLU A 199 -0.63 4.27 -23.06
N GLN A 200 -1.95 4.09 -23.17
CA GLN A 200 -2.90 5.20 -23.07
C GLN A 200 -2.93 5.81 -21.66
N SER A 201 -2.83 5.00 -20.60
CA SER A 201 -2.78 5.51 -19.22
C SER A 201 -1.50 6.30 -18.95
N LEU A 202 -0.36 5.82 -19.46
CA LEU A 202 0.93 6.52 -19.35
C LEU A 202 0.94 7.84 -20.15
N GLU A 203 0.35 7.85 -21.34
CA GLU A 203 0.16 9.07 -22.12
C GLU A 203 -0.76 10.07 -21.39
N MET A 204 -1.82 9.58 -20.73
CA MET A 204 -2.65 10.42 -19.87
C MET A 204 -1.86 11.03 -18.71
N ILE A 205 -0.96 10.28 -18.05
CA ILE A 205 -0.08 10.86 -17.00
C ILE A 205 0.73 12.01 -17.57
N ARG A 206 1.36 11.80 -18.74
CA ARG A 206 2.17 12.82 -19.40
C ARG A 206 1.35 14.08 -19.74
N ILE A 207 0.18 13.91 -20.36
CA ILE A 207 -0.72 15.02 -20.74
C ILE A 207 -1.29 15.72 -19.49
N GLY A 208 -1.86 14.95 -18.57
CA GLY A 208 -2.57 15.43 -17.40
C GLY A 208 -1.66 16.21 -16.44
N LEU A 209 -0.41 15.76 -16.28
CA LEU A 209 0.60 16.44 -15.46
C LEU A 209 1.47 17.44 -16.24
N ALA A 210 1.22 17.61 -17.55
CA ALA A 210 1.98 18.49 -18.44
C ALA A 210 3.50 18.22 -18.42
N LEU A 211 3.87 16.93 -18.43
CA LEU A 211 5.27 16.50 -18.40
C LEU A 211 5.90 16.60 -19.80
N SER A 212 7.15 17.06 -19.84
CA SER A 212 7.98 16.87 -21.02
C SER A 212 8.28 15.38 -21.23
N GLU A 213 8.73 15.01 -22.43
CA GLU A 213 9.17 13.63 -22.69
C GLU A 213 10.32 13.22 -21.76
N ASP A 214 11.24 14.15 -21.46
CA ASP A 214 12.38 13.90 -20.58
C ASP A 214 11.95 13.73 -19.11
N ASP A 215 11.04 14.58 -18.60
CA ASP A 215 10.49 14.45 -17.24
C ASP A 215 9.73 13.13 -17.06
N PHE A 216 9.01 12.69 -18.08
CA PHE A 216 8.33 11.41 -18.06
C PHE A 216 9.32 10.24 -18.12
N ALA A 217 10.28 10.27 -19.05
CA ALA A 217 11.24 9.19 -19.25
C ALA A 217 12.20 8.97 -18.07
N THR A 218 12.51 10.03 -17.32
CA THR A 218 13.42 9.97 -16.16
C THR A 218 12.69 9.78 -14.82
N GLY A 219 11.35 9.77 -14.82
CA GLY A 219 10.53 9.67 -13.62
C GLY A 219 9.69 8.39 -13.54
N VAL A 220 9.54 7.86 -12.31
CA VAL A 220 8.61 6.78 -12.02
C VAL A 220 7.29 7.37 -11.53
N TRP A 221 6.32 7.53 -12.43
CA TRP A 221 5.05 8.22 -12.20
C TRP A 221 3.88 7.29 -11.90
N ALA A 222 4.02 6.00 -12.23
CA ALA A 222 3.01 4.99 -11.99
C ALA A 222 3.60 3.73 -11.34
N ILE A 223 2.80 3.15 -10.45
CA ILE A 223 2.99 1.78 -9.97
C ILE A 223 1.94 0.87 -10.59
N THR A 224 2.29 -0.40 -10.77
CA THR A 224 1.34 -1.47 -11.07
C THR A 224 1.64 -2.70 -10.24
N VAL A 225 0.65 -3.56 -10.06
CA VAL A 225 0.82 -4.89 -9.48
C VAL A 225 0.75 -5.91 -10.60
N ILE A 226 1.79 -6.73 -10.69
CA ILE A 226 1.85 -7.88 -11.59
C ILE A 226 1.72 -9.13 -10.74
N ASN A 227 0.66 -9.90 -10.95
CA ASN A 227 0.50 -11.18 -10.30
C ASN A 227 0.98 -12.31 -11.20
N SER A 228 1.76 -13.25 -10.66
CA SER A 228 1.83 -14.57 -11.28
C SER A 228 0.59 -15.36 -10.88
N ASN A 229 0.15 -16.21 -11.81
CA ASN A 229 -0.94 -17.15 -11.58
C ASN A 229 -0.32 -18.43 -11.00
N SER A 230 -0.23 -18.46 -9.68
CA SER A 230 0.41 -19.55 -8.96
C SER A 230 -0.44 -20.83 -9.04
N PRO A 231 0.18 -22.01 -9.24
CA PRO A 231 1.61 -22.26 -9.28
C PRO A 231 2.24 -22.17 -10.69
N ARG A 232 3.31 -21.37 -10.79
CA ARG A 232 4.29 -21.31 -11.89
C ARG A 232 3.72 -20.95 -13.25
N VAL A 233 2.75 -20.06 -13.31
CA VAL A 233 2.26 -19.50 -14.57
C VAL A 233 2.39 -17.97 -14.56
N LEU A 234 2.93 -17.44 -15.66
CA LEU A 234 2.87 -16.01 -15.98
C LEU A 234 1.97 -15.82 -17.20
N ASP A 235 0.76 -15.35 -16.93
CA ASP A 235 -0.29 -15.18 -17.93
C ASP A 235 0.01 -14.01 -18.88
N THR A 236 -0.67 -14.00 -20.04
CA THR A 236 -0.40 -13.05 -21.12
C THR A 236 -0.50 -11.58 -20.68
N PRO A 237 -1.57 -11.12 -19.98
CA PRO A 237 -1.67 -9.72 -19.57
C PRO A 237 -0.59 -9.31 -18.58
N MET A 238 -0.21 -10.22 -17.67
CA MET A 238 0.79 -9.96 -16.64
C MET A 238 2.20 -9.94 -17.23
N ALA A 239 2.54 -10.88 -18.12
CA ALA A 239 3.80 -10.87 -18.86
C ALA A 239 3.95 -9.60 -19.71
N GLN A 240 2.88 -9.19 -20.39
CA GLN A 240 2.86 -7.96 -21.18
C GLN A 240 3.01 -6.73 -20.29
N GLY A 241 2.34 -6.70 -19.13
CA GLY A 241 2.47 -5.66 -18.13
C GLY A 241 3.91 -5.48 -17.64
N VAL A 242 4.62 -6.58 -17.33
CA VAL A 242 6.05 -6.53 -16.95
C VAL A 242 6.87 -5.86 -18.04
N ILE A 243 6.69 -6.27 -19.29
CA ILE A 243 7.45 -5.76 -20.43
C ILE A 243 7.16 -4.27 -20.65
N ASP A 244 5.89 -3.88 -20.64
CA ASP A 244 5.47 -2.53 -21.01
C ASP A 244 5.86 -1.52 -19.92
N PHE A 245 5.73 -1.87 -18.63
CA PHE A 245 6.24 -1.03 -17.53
C PHE A 245 7.77 -0.94 -17.54
N ALA A 246 8.46 -2.06 -17.79
CA ALA A 246 9.92 -2.07 -17.89
C ALA A 246 10.40 -1.15 -19.02
N ARG A 247 9.78 -1.20 -20.21
CA ARG A 247 10.09 -0.30 -21.33
C ARG A 247 9.82 1.16 -21.01
N ALA A 248 8.72 1.44 -20.31
CA ALA A 248 8.31 2.81 -19.99
C ALA A 248 9.01 3.43 -18.76
N GLY A 249 9.89 2.71 -18.07
CA GLY A 249 10.53 3.26 -16.87
C GLY A 249 9.62 3.35 -15.65
N GLN A 250 8.51 2.62 -15.65
CA GLN A 250 7.52 2.66 -14.57
C GLN A 250 7.66 1.44 -13.66
N MET A 251 7.15 1.50 -12.44
CA MET A 251 7.42 0.48 -11.43
C MET A 251 6.43 -0.68 -11.47
N SER A 252 6.94 -1.89 -11.66
CA SER A 252 6.18 -3.13 -11.47
C SER A 252 6.42 -3.72 -10.08
N ILE A 253 5.34 -3.95 -9.34
CA ILE A 253 5.36 -4.69 -8.08
C ILE A 253 5.06 -6.15 -8.39
N ILE A 254 6.10 -6.97 -8.42
CA ILE A 254 6.01 -8.39 -8.77
C ILE A 254 5.45 -9.17 -7.58
N THR A 255 4.22 -9.63 -7.69
CA THR A 255 3.44 -10.16 -6.56
C THR A 255 2.86 -11.53 -6.87
N PRO A 256 3.60 -12.62 -6.65
CA PRO A 256 3.01 -13.94 -6.69
C PRO A 256 1.86 -14.08 -5.70
N PHE A 257 0.77 -14.70 -6.16
CA PHE A 257 -0.46 -14.88 -5.39
C PHE A 257 -0.52 -16.30 -4.84
N CYS A 258 0.20 -16.52 -3.75
CA CYS A 258 0.43 -17.84 -3.18
C CYS A 258 -0.46 -18.06 -1.94
N LEU A 259 -1.50 -18.88 -2.05
CA LEU A 259 -2.22 -19.35 -0.88
C LEU A 259 -1.73 -20.73 -0.46
N ALA A 260 -1.05 -20.81 0.68
CA ALA A 260 -0.53 -22.05 1.25
C ALA A 260 -1.68 -23.03 1.51
N GLY A 261 -1.54 -24.24 0.96
CA GLY A 261 -2.55 -25.31 1.03
C GLY A 261 -3.50 -25.36 -0.16
N ALA A 262 -3.41 -24.41 -1.10
CA ALA A 262 -4.20 -24.42 -2.32
C ALA A 262 -3.34 -24.19 -3.57
N MET A 263 -2.80 -22.97 -3.76
CA MET A 263 -2.00 -22.59 -4.93
C MET A 263 -0.49 -22.67 -4.66
N ALA A 264 -0.13 -22.94 -3.41
CA ALA A 264 1.23 -23.16 -2.95
C ALA A 264 1.27 -24.34 -1.96
N PRO A 265 2.44 -24.97 -1.73
CA PRO A 265 2.60 -25.99 -0.71
C PRO A 265 2.05 -25.53 0.66
N VAL A 266 1.50 -26.47 1.44
CA VAL A 266 0.87 -26.15 2.73
C VAL A 266 1.86 -25.65 3.79
N THR A 267 3.15 -25.95 3.63
CA THR A 267 4.19 -25.51 4.57
C THR A 267 4.67 -24.11 4.23
N VAL A 268 4.95 -23.30 5.27
CA VAL A 268 5.47 -21.92 5.11
C VAL A 268 6.71 -21.89 4.21
N ALA A 269 7.70 -22.74 4.46
CA ALA A 269 8.93 -22.76 3.67
C ALA A 269 8.69 -23.17 2.21
N GLY A 270 7.78 -24.12 1.95
CA GLY A 270 7.44 -24.54 0.59
C GLY A 270 6.67 -23.45 -0.18
N ALA A 271 5.74 -22.76 0.49
CA ALA A 271 5.03 -21.62 -0.09
C ALA A 271 5.99 -20.46 -0.43
N LEU A 272 6.92 -20.16 0.48
CA LEU A 272 7.95 -19.13 0.25
C LEU A 272 8.89 -19.50 -0.89
N ALA A 273 9.31 -20.76 -1.01
CA ALA A 273 10.15 -21.19 -2.13
C ALA A 273 9.46 -20.99 -3.49
N LEU A 274 8.16 -21.31 -3.57
CA LEU A 274 7.36 -21.09 -4.78
C LEU A 274 7.17 -19.60 -5.09
N GLN A 275 6.75 -18.80 -4.11
CA GLN A 275 6.63 -17.34 -4.25
C GLN A 275 7.95 -16.76 -4.74
N HIS A 276 9.06 -17.13 -4.11
CA HIS A 276 10.37 -16.61 -4.46
C HIS A 276 10.77 -16.95 -5.89
N ALA A 277 10.52 -18.18 -6.34
CA ALA A 277 10.78 -18.59 -7.72
C ALA A 277 9.98 -17.75 -8.73
N GLU A 278 8.67 -17.61 -8.51
CA GLU A 278 7.80 -16.85 -9.41
C GLU A 278 8.17 -15.35 -9.45
N ALA A 279 8.52 -14.77 -8.30
CA ALA A 279 8.99 -13.40 -8.22
C ALA A 279 10.30 -13.20 -8.99
N LEU A 280 11.29 -14.09 -8.78
CA LEU A 280 12.57 -14.04 -9.49
C LEU A 280 12.40 -14.17 -11.01
N ALA A 281 11.47 -15.00 -11.48
CA ALA A 281 11.21 -15.14 -12.91
C ALA A 281 10.68 -13.85 -13.55
N CYS A 282 9.72 -13.19 -12.89
CA CYS A 282 9.16 -11.93 -13.41
C CYS A 282 10.14 -10.75 -13.27
N ILE A 283 10.93 -10.70 -12.18
CA ILE A 283 12.03 -9.72 -12.03
C ILE A 283 13.05 -9.91 -13.16
N THR A 284 13.42 -11.16 -13.46
CA THR A 284 14.31 -11.48 -14.58
C THR A 284 13.74 -10.99 -15.90
N LEU A 285 12.46 -11.24 -16.18
CA LEU A 285 11.80 -10.72 -17.38
C LEU A 285 11.86 -9.18 -17.47
N ALA A 286 11.62 -8.48 -16.36
CA ALA A 286 11.67 -7.01 -16.33
C ALA A 286 13.08 -6.50 -16.68
N GLN A 287 14.11 -7.04 -16.04
CA GLN A 287 15.49 -6.59 -16.25
C GLN A 287 16.05 -7.00 -17.61
N MET A 288 15.63 -8.14 -18.15
CA MET A 288 15.98 -8.55 -19.52
C MET A 288 15.20 -7.78 -20.59
N THR A 289 14.09 -7.13 -20.22
CA THR A 289 13.40 -6.20 -21.10
C THR A 289 14.09 -4.84 -21.11
N ARG A 290 14.46 -4.31 -19.95
CA ARG A 290 15.23 -3.08 -19.79
C ARG A 290 16.01 -3.13 -18.48
N ALA A 291 17.34 -3.18 -18.58
CA ALA A 291 18.22 -3.12 -17.41
C ALA A 291 17.95 -1.84 -16.61
N GLY A 292 17.82 -1.97 -15.29
CA GLY A 292 17.46 -0.84 -14.42
C GLY A 292 15.96 -0.52 -14.39
N ALA A 293 15.10 -1.34 -14.99
CA ALA A 293 13.66 -1.18 -14.86
C ALA A 293 13.23 -1.19 -13.38
N PRO A 294 12.44 -0.20 -12.92
CA PRO A 294 11.99 -0.15 -11.53
C PRO A 294 11.12 -1.36 -11.19
N VAL A 295 11.56 -2.17 -10.22
CA VAL A 295 10.83 -3.35 -9.77
C VAL A 295 10.86 -3.46 -8.26
N SER A 296 9.74 -3.93 -7.70
CA SER A 296 9.67 -4.34 -6.30
C SER A 296 9.52 -5.85 -6.24
N TYR A 297 10.26 -6.50 -5.33
CA TYR A 297 9.87 -7.83 -4.87
C TYR A 297 8.52 -7.73 -4.17
N GLY A 298 7.68 -8.74 -4.27
CA GLY A 298 6.36 -8.71 -3.65
C GLY A 298 5.88 -10.10 -3.29
N GLY A 299 4.94 -10.13 -2.37
CA GLY A 299 4.22 -11.34 -1.99
C GLY A 299 2.79 -11.02 -1.61
N PHE A 300 1.85 -11.83 -2.09
CA PHE A 300 0.56 -12.01 -1.45
C PHE A 300 0.53 -13.47 -0.95
N SER A 301 1.13 -13.69 0.22
CA SER A 301 1.20 -15.01 0.82
C SER A 301 0.36 -15.07 2.08
N SER A 302 -0.65 -15.94 2.08
CA SER A 302 -1.42 -16.33 3.26
C SER A 302 -1.80 -17.80 3.18
N ASN A 303 -2.42 -18.35 4.22
CA ASN A 303 -2.98 -19.70 4.17
C ASN A 303 -4.46 -19.65 3.75
N VAL A 304 -4.98 -20.77 3.26
CA VAL A 304 -6.43 -20.97 3.17
C VAL A 304 -6.97 -21.50 4.50
N ASP A 305 -8.23 -21.21 4.79
CA ASP A 305 -9.00 -21.99 5.76
C ASP A 305 -9.35 -23.34 5.11
N MET A 306 -8.83 -24.45 5.65
CA MET A 306 -9.01 -25.78 5.05
C MET A 306 -10.46 -26.25 5.04
N LYS A 307 -11.34 -25.64 5.86
CA LYS A 307 -12.77 -26.00 5.91
C LYS A 307 -13.56 -25.35 4.78
N SER A 308 -13.32 -24.06 4.51
CA SER A 308 -14.06 -23.28 3.50
C SER A 308 -13.30 -23.11 2.18
N GLY A 309 -11.98 -23.31 2.17
CA GLY A 309 -11.09 -22.97 1.05
C GLY A 309 -10.83 -21.47 0.88
N ALA A 310 -11.40 -20.62 1.74
CA ALA A 310 -11.28 -19.17 1.63
C ALA A 310 -9.89 -18.68 2.08
N PRO A 311 -9.37 -17.58 1.52
CA PRO A 311 -8.15 -16.94 2.03
C PRO A 311 -8.34 -16.50 3.50
N ALA A 312 -7.39 -16.86 4.36
CA ALA A 312 -7.35 -16.40 5.75
C ALA A 312 -6.43 -15.19 5.88
N PHE A 313 -6.63 -14.35 6.91
CA PHE A 313 -5.78 -13.19 7.19
C PHE A 313 -5.48 -13.12 8.69
N GLY A 314 -4.42 -12.40 9.05
CA GLY A 314 -3.99 -12.25 10.44
C GLY A 314 -3.63 -13.55 11.19
N THR A 315 -3.47 -14.67 10.48
CA THR A 315 -3.11 -15.96 11.07
C THR A 315 -1.62 -16.04 11.41
N PRO A 316 -1.20 -16.98 12.27
CA PRO A 316 0.22 -17.22 12.52
C PRO A 316 1.01 -17.54 11.25
N GLU A 317 0.46 -18.33 10.33
CA GLU A 317 1.09 -18.70 9.06
C GLU A 317 1.28 -17.47 8.17
N HIS A 318 0.27 -16.60 8.09
CA HIS A 318 0.36 -15.34 7.37
C HIS A 318 1.51 -14.47 7.90
N ILE A 319 1.61 -14.29 9.22
CA ILE A 319 2.68 -13.49 9.84
C ILE A 319 4.06 -14.12 9.57
N LYS A 320 4.20 -15.45 9.72
CA LYS A 320 5.46 -16.15 9.44
C LYS A 320 5.88 -16.01 7.97
N MET A 321 4.93 -16.09 7.03
CA MET A 321 5.20 -15.88 5.60
C MET A 321 5.59 -14.45 5.28
N GLN A 322 4.99 -13.45 5.94
CA GLN A 322 5.43 -12.05 5.79
C GLN A 322 6.89 -11.87 6.25
N ILE A 323 7.24 -12.36 7.45
CA ILE A 323 8.61 -12.26 7.98
C ILE A 323 9.61 -12.99 7.06
N GLY A 324 9.30 -14.22 6.65
CA GLY A 324 10.15 -14.99 5.74
C GLY A 324 10.31 -14.35 4.36
N SER A 325 9.24 -13.76 3.81
CA SER A 325 9.30 -12.99 2.56
C SER A 325 10.22 -11.78 2.69
N GLY A 326 10.14 -11.06 3.81
CA GLY A 326 11.06 -9.95 4.10
C GLY A 326 12.52 -10.40 4.19
N GLN A 327 12.79 -11.57 4.79
CA GLN A 327 14.14 -12.15 4.80
C GLN A 327 14.66 -12.46 3.39
N LEU A 328 13.82 -13.02 2.51
CA LEU A 328 14.17 -13.31 1.12
C LEU A 328 14.37 -12.05 0.28
N ALA A 329 13.53 -11.03 0.48
CA ALA A 329 13.67 -9.73 -0.19
C ALA A 329 15.00 -9.06 0.18
N ARG A 330 15.35 -9.06 1.47
CA ARG A 330 16.65 -8.55 1.95
C ARG A 330 17.83 -9.38 1.44
N LEU A 331 17.70 -10.71 1.38
CA LEU A 331 18.75 -11.58 0.81
C LEU A 331 19.09 -11.17 -0.63
N ILE A 332 18.08 -10.89 -1.45
CA ILE A 332 18.30 -10.45 -2.83
C ILE A 332 18.50 -8.93 -2.96
N GLY A 333 18.43 -8.19 -1.84
CA GLY A 333 18.64 -6.75 -1.70
C GLY A 333 17.53 -5.85 -2.25
N LEU A 334 16.32 -6.34 -2.53
CA LEU A 334 15.27 -5.52 -3.16
C LEU A 334 14.30 -4.95 -2.11
N PRO A 335 13.84 -3.70 -2.28
CA PRO A 335 12.69 -3.21 -1.52
C PRO A 335 11.47 -4.04 -1.90
N TRP A 336 10.53 -4.17 -0.97
CA TRP A 336 9.46 -5.13 -1.14
C TRP A 336 8.09 -4.74 -0.64
N ARG A 337 7.10 -5.31 -1.34
CA ARG A 337 5.69 -5.16 -1.05
C ARG A 337 5.15 -6.38 -0.33
N SER A 338 4.37 -6.13 0.70
CA SER A 338 3.52 -7.11 1.37
C SER A 338 2.05 -6.69 1.35
N ALA A 339 1.19 -7.52 1.91
CA ALA A 339 -0.24 -7.27 2.04
C ALA A 339 -0.69 -7.30 3.51
N ALA A 340 -1.72 -6.52 3.82
CA ALA A 340 -2.59 -6.72 4.97
C ALA A 340 -4.01 -7.03 4.47
N GLY A 341 -5.01 -6.93 5.35
CA GLY A 341 -6.42 -7.10 5.00
C GLY A 341 -7.18 -7.92 6.02
N SER A 342 -8.37 -8.37 5.62
CA SER A 342 -9.27 -9.17 6.42
C SER A 342 -10.22 -10.00 5.55
N ALA A 343 -10.57 -11.19 6.03
CA ALA A 343 -11.65 -12.03 5.50
C ALA A 343 -13.02 -11.63 6.07
N SER A 344 -13.09 -10.79 7.10
CA SER A 344 -14.35 -10.38 7.71
C SER A 344 -15.26 -9.69 6.68
N ASN A 345 -16.56 -9.94 6.79
CA ASN A 345 -17.58 -9.32 5.95
C ASN A 345 -17.89 -7.88 6.37
N LEU A 346 -17.45 -7.45 7.57
CA LEU A 346 -17.82 -6.18 8.20
C LEU A 346 -16.62 -5.56 8.92
N ALA A 347 -16.72 -4.27 9.26
CA ALA A 347 -15.75 -3.57 10.12
C ALA A 347 -15.97 -3.91 11.61
N ASP A 348 -15.76 -5.17 11.96
CA ASP A 348 -15.99 -5.73 13.30
C ASP A 348 -14.68 -6.11 14.01
N VAL A 349 -14.80 -6.82 15.15
CA VAL A 349 -13.64 -7.27 15.93
C VAL A 349 -12.75 -8.25 15.15
N GLN A 350 -13.32 -9.10 14.29
CA GLN A 350 -12.55 -9.95 13.39
C GLN A 350 -11.77 -9.08 12.40
N GLY A 351 -12.45 -8.14 11.74
CA GLY A 351 -11.87 -7.20 10.80
C GLY A 351 -10.68 -6.43 11.37
N ALA A 352 -10.83 -5.91 12.59
CA ALA A 352 -9.76 -5.21 13.29
C ALA A 352 -8.60 -6.14 13.66
N THR A 353 -8.90 -7.32 14.22
CA THR A 353 -7.88 -8.28 14.69
C THR A 353 -7.01 -8.75 13.52
N GLU A 354 -7.62 -9.18 12.43
CA GLU A 354 -6.88 -9.73 11.28
C GLU A 354 -5.99 -8.67 10.62
N SER A 355 -6.50 -7.44 10.47
CA SER A 355 -5.73 -6.34 9.89
C SER A 355 -4.60 -5.89 10.80
N LEU A 356 -4.82 -5.74 12.11
CA LEU A 356 -3.76 -5.40 13.05
C LEU A 356 -2.66 -6.45 13.09
N MET A 357 -3.01 -7.74 13.12
CA MET A 357 -2.04 -8.83 13.11
C MET A 357 -1.22 -8.82 11.80
N GLY A 358 -1.88 -8.60 10.66
CA GLY A 358 -1.18 -8.43 9.39
C GLY A 358 -0.26 -7.19 9.37
N LEU A 359 -0.69 -6.06 9.93
CA LEU A 359 0.13 -4.84 10.00
C LEU A 359 1.36 -5.04 10.90
N TRP A 360 1.21 -5.69 12.06
CA TRP A 360 2.35 -6.02 12.93
C TRP A 360 3.32 -7.00 12.27
N GLY A 361 2.82 -8.02 11.58
CA GLY A 361 3.68 -8.93 10.81
C GLY A 361 4.47 -8.20 9.73
N ASN A 362 3.86 -7.25 9.03
CA ASN A 362 4.53 -6.39 8.06
C ASN A 362 5.60 -5.47 8.67
N LEU A 363 5.32 -4.89 9.84
CA LEU A 363 6.28 -4.06 10.57
C LEU A 363 7.49 -4.89 11.02
N MET A 364 7.25 -6.08 11.58
CA MET A 364 8.30 -7.04 11.96
C MET A 364 9.10 -7.51 10.74
N ALA A 365 8.45 -7.67 9.58
CA ALA A 365 9.11 -8.07 8.35
C ALA A 365 9.87 -6.94 7.65
N ASN A 366 9.70 -5.69 8.10
CA ASN A 366 10.23 -4.48 7.46
C ASN A 366 9.75 -4.35 6.00
N ALA A 367 8.43 -4.49 5.76
CA ALA A 367 7.84 -4.30 4.44
C ALA A 367 8.01 -2.85 3.97
N THR A 368 8.62 -2.63 2.79
CA THR A 368 8.74 -1.28 2.22
C THR A 368 7.36 -0.68 1.97
N MET A 369 6.44 -1.49 1.47
CA MET A 369 5.05 -1.08 1.27
C MET A 369 4.07 -2.16 1.68
N VAL A 370 3.06 -1.76 2.43
CA VAL A 370 1.91 -2.59 2.77
C VAL A 370 0.73 -2.16 1.90
N VAL A 371 0.30 -3.07 1.03
CA VAL A 371 -0.91 -2.89 0.23
C VAL A 371 -2.11 -3.47 0.97
N HIS A 372 -3.30 -2.93 0.69
CA HIS A 372 -4.53 -3.29 1.40
C HIS A 372 -4.47 -2.95 2.89
N ALA A 373 -3.66 -1.95 3.25
CA ALA A 373 -3.44 -1.52 4.63
C ALA A 373 -4.69 -0.88 5.26
N ALA A 374 -5.62 -0.39 4.43
CA ALA A 374 -6.87 0.20 4.89
C ALA A 374 -8.07 -0.12 3.97
N GLY A 375 -9.19 -0.52 4.56
CA GLY A 375 -10.49 -0.65 3.89
C GLY A 375 -10.79 -2.02 3.27
N TRP A 376 -9.86 -2.97 3.30
CA TRP A 376 -10.05 -4.29 2.70
C TRP A 376 -10.92 -5.21 3.58
N LEU A 377 -12.00 -5.75 3.00
CA LEU A 377 -12.92 -6.71 3.62
C LEU A 377 -13.23 -7.88 2.66
N GLU A 378 -13.86 -8.92 3.19
CA GLU A 378 -14.40 -10.06 2.44
C GLU A 378 -13.33 -10.72 1.56
N GLY A 379 -12.10 -10.82 2.09
CA GLY A 379 -10.98 -11.39 1.35
C GLY A 379 -10.61 -10.64 0.07
N GLY A 380 -11.01 -9.36 -0.03
CA GLY A 380 -10.75 -8.49 -1.19
C GLY A 380 -11.97 -8.19 -2.03
N LEU A 381 -13.10 -8.82 -1.73
CA LEU A 381 -14.33 -8.63 -2.50
C LEU A 381 -15.02 -7.28 -2.22
N SER A 382 -14.69 -6.62 -1.11
CA SER A 382 -15.32 -5.36 -0.70
C SER A 382 -14.33 -4.34 -0.13
N PHE A 383 -14.49 -3.06 -0.51
CA PHE A 383 -13.92 -1.93 0.22
C PHE A 383 -14.94 -1.41 1.25
N GLY A 384 -14.60 -1.42 2.53
CA GLY A 384 -15.44 -0.92 3.62
C GLY A 384 -15.10 0.51 4.01
N TYR A 385 -16.08 1.42 4.01
CA TYR A 385 -15.86 2.83 4.37
C TYR A 385 -15.51 3.00 5.86
N GLU A 386 -16.28 2.37 6.76
CA GLU A 386 -15.95 2.38 8.19
C GLU A 386 -14.64 1.64 8.44
N LYS A 387 -14.42 0.52 7.73
CA LYS A 387 -13.18 -0.27 7.82
C LYS A 387 -11.96 0.57 7.46
N PHE A 388 -12.04 1.38 6.41
CA PHE A 388 -10.96 2.27 6.01
C PHE A 388 -10.58 3.23 7.12
N ILE A 389 -11.57 3.85 7.79
CA ILE A 389 -11.29 4.76 8.91
C ILE A 389 -10.74 4.01 10.14
N THR A 390 -11.29 2.86 10.49
CA THR A 390 -10.74 2.06 11.61
C THR A 390 -9.31 1.60 11.34
N ASP A 391 -8.99 1.29 10.09
CA ASP A 391 -7.64 0.95 9.70
C ASP A 391 -6.72 2.17 9.74
N VAL A 392 -7.18 3.34 9.28
CA VAL A 392 -6.38 4.58 9.37
C VAL A 392 -6.02 4.93 10.81
N GLU A 393 -6.87 4.67 11.81
CA GLU A 393 -6.52 4.78 13.23
C GLU A 393 -5.34 3.87 13.61
N ALA A 394 -5.37 2.62 13.16
CA ALA A 394 -4.28 1.67 13.38
C ALA A 394 -2.99 2.10 12.65
N LEU A 395 -3.10 2.55 11.40
CA LEU A 395 -1.96 3.02 10.62
C LEU A 395 -1.31 4.26 11.24
N GLN A 396 -2.11 5.22 11.73
CA GLN A 396 -1.57 6.38 12.45
C GLN A 396 -0.89 5.95 13.74
N THR A 397 -1.48 5.01 14.50
CA THR A 397 -0.83 4.45 15.70
C THR A 397 0.54 3.84 15.38
N LEU A 398 0.69 3.14 14.25
CA LEU A 398 1.99 2.60 13.82
C LEU A 398 2.93 3.68 13.29
N ALA A 399 2.41 4.69 12.58
CA ALA A 399 3.18 5.82 12.11
C ALA A 399 3.79 6.61 13.28
N GLU A 400 3.10 6.68 14.41
CA GLU A 400 3.60 7.30 15.64
C GLU A 400 4.83 6.59 16.20
N LEU A 401 4.88 5.25 16.09
CA LEU A 401 6.04 4.48 16.50
C LEU A 401 7.29 4.85 15.69
N CYS A 402 7.13 5.35 14.46
CA CYS A 402 8.22 5.79 13.59
C CYS A 402 8.95 7.03 14.13
N THR A 403 8.34 7.76 15.06
CA THR A 403 8.99 8.86 15.78
C THR A 403 9.65 8.32 17.04
N ARG A 404 10.98 8.36 17.08
CA ARG A 404 11.71 7.91 18.27
C ARG A 404 11.44 8.84 19.46
N PRO A 405 11.22 8.30 20.68
CA PRO A 405 11.13 9.13 21.87
C PRO A 405 12.46 9.85 22.11
N SER A 406 12.37 11.09 22.58
CA SER A 406 13.54 11.86 22.95
C SER A 406 14.12 11.36 24.27
N GLY A 407 15.46 11.27 24.32
CA GLY A 407 16.21 10.89 25.53
C GLY A 407 16.90 12.08 26.20
N THR A 408 16.41 13.31 25.98
CA THR A 408 16.98 14.50 26.61
C THR A 408 16.69 14.52 28.11
N ALA A 409 17.47 15.27 28.88
CA ALA A 409 17.24 15.43 30.32
C ALA A 409 15.84 15.99 30.63
N GLU A 410 15.34 16.91 29.78
CA GLU A 410 14.01 17.48 29.93
C GLU A 410 12.91 16.43 29.78
N ASP A 411 13.03 15.51 28.81
CA ASP A 411 12.01 14.48 28.56
C ASP A 411 12.15 13.26 29.50
N ILE A 412 13.36 12.97 29.99
CA ILE A 412 13.56 12.03 31.10
C ILE A 412 12.87 12.57 32.37
N GLY A 413 12.89 13.89 32.57
CA GLY A 413 12.00 14.57 33.51
C GLY A 413 12.33 14.36 34.99
N PHE A 414 13.61 14.30 35.38
CA PHE A 414 14.00 14.18 36.79
C PHE A 414 13.36 15.27 37.67
N ASP A 415 13.40 16.52 37.22
CA ASP A 415 12.81 17.64 37.96
C ASP A 415 11.30 17.52 38.10
N ALA A 416 10.62 16.96 37.08
CA ALA A 416 9.19 16.68 37.16
C ALA A 416 8.91 15.64 38.25
N ILE A 417 9.71 14.57 38.31
CA ILE A 417 9.61 13.52 39.35
C ILE A 417 9.87 14.11 40.74
N ALA A 418 10.85 15.01 40.87
CA ALA A 418 11.16 15.68 42.12
C ALA A 418 10.06 16.66 42.58
N GLU A 419 9.30 17.27 41.65
CA GLU A 419 8.18 18.18 41.94
C GLU A 419 7.02 17.48 42.66
N VAL A 420 6.83 16.17 42.41
CA VAL A 420 5.68 15.40 42.90
C VAL A 420 6.10 14.42 44.01
N ALA A 421 5.57 14.62 45.22
CA ALA A 421 5.83 13.71 46.34
C ALA A 421 5.30 12.29 46.07
N PRO A 422 5.88 11.23 46.68
CA PRO A 422 5.40 9.86 46.56
C PRO A 422 3.90 9.74 46.89
N GLY A 423 3.13 9.10 46.01
CA GLY A 423 1.67 8.97 46.12
C GLY A 423 0.86 10.13 45.52
N GLY A 424 1.51 11.17 44.99
CA GLY A 424 0.88 12.27 44.26
C GLY A 424 0.61 11.98 42.78
N HIS A 425 0.28 13.02 42.00
CA HIS A 425 0.03 12.94 40.56
C HIS A 425 0.66 14.11 39.78
N PHE A 426 0.90 13.91 38.49
CA PHE A 426 1.63 14.86 37.63
C PHE A 426 0.76 15.86 36.86
N PHE A 427 -0.56 15.90 37.06
CA PHE A 427 -1.46 16.76 36.27
C PHE A 427 -1.13 18.26 36.35
N ALA A 428 -0.69 18.72 37.52
CA ALA A 428 -0.32 20.12 37.74
C ALA A 428 1.18 20.39 37.59
N ALA A 429 1.99 19.35 37.37
CA ALA A 429 3.44 19.50 37.25
C ALA A 429 3.80 20.37 36.05
N GLN A 430 4.82 21.22 36.18
CA GLN A 430 5.20 22.14 35.11
C GLN A 430 5.52 21.40 33.81
N HIS A 431 6.18 20.24 33.93
CA HIS A 431 6.51 19.37 32.81
C HIS A 431 5.28 18.93 32.00
N THR A 432 4.20 18.54 32.69
CA THR A 432 2.91 18.15 32.07
C THR A 432 2.21 19.37 31.47
N MET A 433 2.09 20.46 32.22
CA MET A 433 1.40 21.67 31.78
C MET A 433 2.04 22.29 30.53
N ALA A 434 3.36 22.15 30.37
CA ALA A 434 4.07 22.60 29.18
C ALA A 434 3.81 21.73 27.93
N ARG A 435 3.38 20.49 28.11
CA ARG A 435 3.30 19.46 27.05
C ARG A 435 1.90 18.89 26.82
N TYR A 436 0.92 19.18 27.66
CA TYR A 436 -0.37 18.45 27.70
C TYR A 436 -1.09 18.43 26.34
N SER A 437 -0.95 19.48 25.52
CA SER A 437 -1.60 19.58 24.20
C SER A 437 -0.86 18.85 23.08
N THR A 438 0.37 18.37 23.31
CA THR A 438 1.24 17.78 22.29
C THR A 438 1.84 16.43 22.67
N ALA A 439 1.71 16.01 23.94
CA ALA A 439 2.42 14.84 24.47
C ALA A 439 1.97 13.51 23.85
N PHE A 440 0.69 13.37 23.47
CA PHE A 440 0.11 12.09 23.07
C PHE A 440 -0.63 12.17 21.74
N TYR A 441 -0.81 10.98 21.13
CA TYR A 441 -1.64 10.78 19.96
C TYR A 441 -3.11 11.14 20.24
N PRO A 442 -3.71 12.08 19.48
CA PRO A 442 -5.15 12.30 19.49
C PRO A 442 -5.83 11.22 18.64
N PRO A 443 -6.59 10.29 19.23
CA PRO A 443 -7.23 9.22 18.46
C PRO A 443 -8.23 9.76 17.44
N LEU A 444 -8.27 9.17 16.25
CA LEU A 444 -9.24 9.49 15.22
C LEU A 444 -10.64 9.00 15.61
N ILE A 445 -10.72 7.81 16.20
CA ILE A 445 -11.99 7.18 16.57
C ILE A 445 -11.95 6.46 17.93
N ALA A 446 -10.83 6.32 18.62
CA ALA A 446 -10.85 5.72 19.95
C ALA A 446 -11.60 6.61 20.96
N ASP A 447 -12.47 6.01 21.76
CA ASP A 447 -13.12 6.68 22.90
C ASP A 447 -12.46 6.15 24.17
N LEU A 448 -11.75 7.04 24.87
CA LEU A 448 -10.98 6.73 26.08
C LEU A 448 -11.73 7.13 27.35
N SER A 449 -13.02 7.47 27.23
CA SER A 449 -13.85 7.84 28.37
C SER A 449 -14.29 6.62 29.18
N ASN A 450 -14.61 6.84 30.45
CA ASN A 450 -15.20 5.79 31.29
C ASN A 450 -16.63 5.45 30.83
N PHE A 451 -17.14 4.30 31.26
CA PHE A 451 -18.45 3.79 30.82
C PHE A 451 -19.59 4.79 31.02
N GLY A 452 -19.66 5.49 32.17
CA GLY A 452 -20.72 6.46 32.44
C GLY A 452 -20.70 7.64 31.48
N THR A 453 -19.51 8.15 31.15
CA THR A 453 -19.33 9.25 30.19
C THR A 453 -19.66 8.80 28.77
N TRP A 454 -19.16 7.62 28.36
CA TRP A 454 -19.47 7.02 27.07
C TRP A 454 -20.97 6.78 26.88
N GLN A 455 -21.65 6.25 27.92
CA GLN A 455 -23.09 6.02 27.90
C GLN A 455 -23.87 7.33 27.78
N ALA A 456 -23.52 8.36 28.56
CA ALA A 456 -24.12 9.69 28.44
C ALA A 456 -23.87 10.33 27.07
N GLY A 457 -22.74 10.02 26.43
CA GLY A 457 -22.39 10.41 25.06
C GLY A 457 -23.09 9.62 23.95
N GLY A 458 -24.06 8.76 24.29
CA GLY A 458 -24.86 7.99 23.33
C GLY A 458 -24.32 6.60 23.01
N ALA A 459 -23.35 6.09 23.77
CA ALA A 459 -22.89 4.71 23.69
C ALA A 459 -22.42 4.27 22.29
N LYS A 460 -21.82 5.19 21.52
CA LYS A 460 -21.40 4.92 20.14
C LYS A 460 -20.27 3.88 20.09
N THR A 461 -20.37 2.95 19.17
CA THR A 461 -19.31 2.00 18.81
C THR A 461 -18.21 2.68 17.98
N ALA A 462 -17.06 2.01 17.84
CA ALA A 462 -15.97 2.49 16.98
C ALA A 462 -16.43 2.64 15.51
N THR A 463 -17.23 1.68 15.03
CA THR A 463 -17.79 1.68 13.67
C THR A 463 -18.74 2.85 13.43
N GLU A 464 -19.59 3.22 14.41
CA GLU A 464 -20.46 4.40 14.30
C GLU A 464 -19.69 5.72 14.34
N ARG A 465 -18.57 5.78 15.08
CA ARG A 465 -17.68 6.95 15.05
C ARG A 465 -16.93 7.03 13.72
N ALA A 466 -16.45 5.91 13.20
CA ALA A 466 -15.85 5.81 11.87
C ALA A 466 -16.82 6.26 10.76
N ARG A 467 -18.11 5.92 10.89
CA ARG A 467 -19.17 6.38 9.99
C ARG A 467 -19.25 7.91 9.90
N ALA A 468 -19.19 8.59 11.05
CA ALA A 468 -19.21 10.05 11.08
C ALA A 468 -17.96 10.65 10.40
N VAL A 469 -16.79 10.07 10.64
CA VAL A 469 -15.51 10.55 10.08
C VAL A 469 -15.46 10.42 8.56
N TRP A 470 -15.81 9.26 7.98
CA TRP A 470 -15.74 9.13 6.52
C TRP A 470 -16.74 10.07 5.83
N ARG A 471 -17.94 10.24 6.39
CA ARG A 471 -18.95 11.18 5.86
C ARG A 471 -18.44 12.61 5.87
N GLN A 472 -17.97 13.07 7.03
CA GLN A 472 -17.40 14.41 7.16
C GLN A 472 -16.22 14.62 6.21
N THR A 473 -15.38 13.59 6.03
CA THR A 473 -14.23 13.64 5.12
C THR A 473 -14.69 13.86 3.67
N LEU A 474 -15.74 13.17 3.22
CA LEU A 474 -16.31 13.36 1.88
C LEU A 474 -17.05 14.70 1.73
N ASP A 475 -17.83 15.10 2.74
CA ASP A 475 -18.65 16.33 2.72
C ASP A 475 -17.78 17.60 2.70
N THR A 476 -16.62 17.56 3.35
CA THR A 476 -15.67 18.69 3.44
C THR A 476 -14.49 18.59 2.47
N PHE A 477 -14.49 17.57 1.61
CA PHE A 477 -13.39 17.33 0.69
C PHE A 477 -13.16 18.50 -0.26
N THR A 478 -11.91 18.93 -0.37
CA THR A 478 -11.46 19.89 -1.38
C THR A 478 -10.37 19.24 -2.23
N PRO A 479 -10.54 19.16 -3.57
CA PRO A 479 -9.51 18.61 -4.45
C PRO A 479 -8.17 19.35 -4.30
N PRO A 480 -7.03 18.66 -4.49
CA PRO A 480 -5.73 19.32 -4.51
C PRO A 480 -5.63 20.31 -5.69
N ALA A 481 -4.78 21.32 -5.53
CA ALA A 481 -4.54 22.31 -6.57
C ALA A 481 -4.05 21.63 -7.87
N GLY A 482 -4.58 22.05 -9.01
CA GLY A 482 -4.20 21.53 -10.33
C GLY A 482 -5.02 20.34 -10.82
N GLY A 483 -5.88 19.73 -9.99
CA GLY A 483 -6.71 18.60 -10.38
C GLY A 483 -7.65 18.89 -11.56
N ASP A 484 -8.39 20.01 -11.51
CA ASP A 484 -9.27 20.42 -12.61
C ASP A 484 -8.49 20.75 -13.89
N ALA A 485 -7.31 21.37 -13.75
CA ALA A 485 -6.44 21.66 -14.90
C ALA A 485 -5.92 20.36 -15.55
N ALA A 486 -5.64 19.32 -14.76
CA ALA A 486 -5.27 18.01 -15.28
C ALA A 486 -6.44 17.37 -16.05
N ALA A 487 -7.65 17.39 -15.48
CA ALA A 487 -8.86 16.89 -16.14
C ALA A 487 -9.16 17.63 -17.45
N ASP A 488 -9.04 18.96 -17.47
CA ASP A 488 -9.23 19.78 -18.66
C ASP A 488 -8.23 19.45 -19.78
N ARG A 489 -6.95 19.21 -19.43
CA ARG A 489 -5.92 18.76 -20.39
C ARG A 489 -6.25 17.39 -20.99
N LEU A 490 -6.86 16.50 -20.21
CA LEU A 490 -7.19 15.14 -20.62
C LEU A 490 -8.43 15.05 -21.52
N ARG A 491 -9.40 15.97 -21.37
CA ARG A 491 -10.70 15.91 -22.03
C ARG A 491 -10.62 15.61 -23.52
N ALA A 492 -9.87 16.40 -24.29
CA ALA A 492 -9.75 16.22 -25.73
C ALA A 492 -9.08 14.89 -26.14
N TYR A 493 -8.18 14.36 -25.31
CA TYR A 493 -7.56 13.06 -25.53
C TYR A 493 -8.57 11.93 -25.30
N ILE A 494 -9.27 11.97 -24.17
CA ILE A 494 -10.28 10.97 -23.79
C ILE A 494 -11.44 10.96 -24.79
N ASP A 495 -11.96 12.11 -25.19
CA ASP A 495 -13.08 12.22 -26.13
C ASP A 495 -12.71 11.57 -27.47
N ARG A 496 -11.54 11.91 -28.01
CA ARG A 496 -11.04 11.33 -29.27
C ARG A 496 -10.82 9.82 -29.15
N ALA A 497 -10.18 9.38 -28.08
CA ALA A 497 -9.84 7.97 -27.91
C ALA A 497 -11.07 7.10 -27.61
N SER A 498 -12.06 7.65 -26.90
CA SER A 498 -13.36 7.00 -26.67
C SER A 498 -14.17 6.93 -27.96
N ALA A 499 -14.21 8.00 -28.76
CA ALA A 499 -14.86 8.00 -30.07
C ALA A 499 -14.20 7.01 -31.06
N ALA A 500 -12.92 6.72 -30.90
CA ALA A 500 -12.19 5.69 -31.65
C ALA A 500 -12.43 4.25 -31.15
N GLY A 501 -13.30 4.05 -30.14
CA GLY A 501 -13.66 2.73 -29.60
C GLY A 501 -12.89 2.29 -28.36
N GLY A 502 -12.06 3.16 -27.78
CA GLY A 502 -11.30 2.86 -26.55
C GLY A 502 -10.23 1.78 -26.74
N ALA A 503 -9.95 1.04 -25.67
CA ALA A 503 -9.00 -0.08 -25.69
C ALA A 503 -9.52 -1.22 -24.82
N PRO A 504 -9.91 -2.37 -25.40
CA PRO A 504 -10.36 -3.52 -24.61
C PRO A 504 -9.20 -4.06 -23.75
N PRO A 505 -9.49 -4.61 -22.57
CA PRO A 505 -8.47 -5.33 -21.81
C PRO A 505 -8.01 -6.57 -22.59
N LEU A 506 -6.77 -6.99 -22.35
CA LEU A 506 -6.26 -8.25 -22.86
C LEU A 506 -6.83 -9.41 -22.04
N GLU A 507 -7.37 -10.42 -22.73
CA GLU A 507 -7.86 -11.67 -22.14
C GLU A 507 -6.73 -12.66 -21.80
#